data_AF-A0A2S5G6A0-F1
#
_entry.id   AF-A0A2S5G6A0-F1
#
_cell.length_a   1.000
_cell.length_b   1.000
_cell.length_c   1.000
_cell.angle_alpha   90.00
_cell.angle_beta   90.00
_cell.angle_gamma   90.00
#
_symmetry.space_group_name_H-M   'P 1'
#
loop_
_entity.id
_entity.type
_entity.pdbx_description
1 polymer ?
#
loop_
_entity_poly.entity_id
_entity_poly.type
_entity_poly.pdbx_seq_one_letter_code
_entity_poly.pdbx_strand_id
1 'polypeptide(L)' 'MKVCKACSRRYKRGIQVQNKLICSWCEQSLITLKMDDHSYDRWIHILRRDHADS' A
#
# COMPACT_ATOMS: atom_id res chain seq x y z
N MET A 1 -8.40 -5.49 14.46
CA MET A 1 -7.05 -5.16 13.94
C MET A 1 -7.00 -5.58 12.48
N LYS A 2 -6.42 -4.78 11.60
CA LYS A 2 -6.36 -5.07 10.15
C LYS A 2 -4.90 -5.18 9.70
N VAL A 3 -4.65 -5.90 8.59
CA VAL A 3 -3.30 -6.13 8.07
C VAL A 3 -3.01 -5.14 6.95
N CYS A 4 -1.86 -4.48 7.00
CA CYS A 4 -1.39 -3.61 5.92
C CYS A 4 -0.99 -4.46 4.72
N LYS A 5 -1.51 -4.17 3.53
CA LYS A 5 -1.17 -4.91 2.31
C LYS A 5 0.28 -4.71 1.87
N ALA A 6 0.87 -3.54 2.15
CA ALA A 6 2.23 -3.22 1.74
C ALA A 6 3.32 -3.91 2.59
N CYS A 7 3.16 -3.92 3.92
CA CYS A 7 4.18 -4.45 4.83
C CYS A 7 3.75 -5.72 5.59
N SER A 8 2.53 -6.21 5.38
CA SER A 8 1.95 -7.40 6.04
C SER A 8 1.91 -7.36 7.57
N ARG A 9 2.15 -6.20 8.18
CA ARG A 9 2.07 -6.00 9.64
C ARG A 9 0.65 -5.62 10.06
N ARG A 10 0.29 -5.96 11.30
CA ARG A 10 -1.02 -5.64 11.90
C ARG A 10 -1.03 -4.22 12.44
N TYR A 11 -2.06 -3.45 12.10
CA TYR A 11 -2.24 -2.08 12.59
C TYR A 11 -3.67 -1.84 13.09
N LYS A 12 -3.79 -0.84 13.98
CA LYS A 12 -5.09 -0.34 14.47
C LYS A 12 -5.69 0.72 13.54
N ARG A 13 -4.85 1.48 12.82
CA ARG A 13 -5.22 2.60 11.95
C ARG A 13 -4.48 2.51 10.62
N GLY A 14 -5.09 3.04 9.58
CA GLY A 14 -4.58 3.07 8.22
C GLY A 14 -5.63 3.61 7.26
N ILE A 15 -5.24 3.85 6.02
CA ILE A 15 -6.12 4.28 4.93
C ILE A 15 -6.56 3.09 4.09
N GLN A 16 -7.74 3.19 3.49
CA GLN A 16 -8.25 2.19 2.56
C GLN A 16 -8.08 2.72 1.13
N VAL A 17 -7.28 2.02 0.33
CA VAL A 17 -6.99 2.37 -1.07
C VAL A 17 -7.41 1.18 -1.92
N GLN A 18 -8.36 1.36 -2.84
CA GLN A 18 -8.87 0.29 -3.70
C GLN A 18 -9.19 -1.00 -2.92
N ASN A 19 -9.91 -0.87 -1.80
CA ASN A 19 -10.25 -1.97 -0.89
C ASN A 19 -9.07 -2.63 -0.12
N LYS A 20 -7.83 -2.19 -0.31
CA LYS A 20 -6.65 -2.61 0.45
C LYS A 20 -6.41 -1.67 1.61
N LEU A 21 -6.09 -2.20 2.79
CA LEU A 21 -5.64 -1.37 3.91
C LEU A 21 -4.14 -1.11 3.80
N ILE A 22 -3.75 0.17 3.86
CA ILE A 22 -2.37 0.62 3.97
C ILE A 22 -2.19 1.30 5.33
N CYS A 23 -1.16 0.93 6.10
CA CYS A 23 -0.88 1.57 7.39
C CYS A 23 -0.30 2.98 7.20
N SER A 24 -0.39 3.81 8.24
CA SER A 24 0.10 5.20 8.22
C SER A 24 1.59 5.31 7.89
N TRP A 25 2.42 4.35 8.29
CA TRP A 25 3.85 4.35 7.96
C TRP A 25 4.09 4.10 6.47
N CYS A 26 3.38 3.14 5.88
CA CYS A 26 3.48 2.87 4.45
C CYS A 26 2.87 4.00 3.62
N GLU A 27 1.79 4.62 4.09
CA GLU A 27 1.22 5.83 3.50
C GLU A 27 2.24 6.98 3.46
N GLN A 28 2.88 7.31 4.58
CA GLN A 28 3.91 8.34 4.60
C GLN A 28 5.08 8.01 3.67
N SER A 29 5.49 6.74 3.63
CA SER A 29 6.54 6.28 2.71
C SER A 29 6.15 6.48 1.24
N LEU A 30 4.87 6.33 0.90
CA LEU A 30 4.34 6.60 -0.45
C LEU A 30 4.38 8.10 -0.77
N ILE A 31 3.97 8.97 0.18
CA ILE A 31 3.95 10.42 -0.02
C ILE A 31 5.36 10.97 -0.26
N THR A 32 6.36 10.42 0.43
CA THR A 32 7.77 10.83 0.30
C THR A 32 8.49 10.13 -0.86
N LEU A 33 7.83 9.21 -1.55
CA LEU A 33 8.44 8.43 -2.63
C LEU A 33 8.62 9.31 -3.87
N LYS A 34 9.83 9.35 -4.41
CA LYS A 34 10.08 9.99 -5.71
C LYS A 34 9.72 9.04 -6.84
N MET A 35 9.26 9.57 -7.97
CA MET A 35 8.87 8.76 -9.13
C MET A 35 10.04 7.95 -9.74
N ASP A 36 11.28 8.44 -9.58
CA ASP A 36 12.49 7.74 -10.03
C ASP A 36 12.95 6.62 -9.08
N ASP A 37 12.27 6.44 -7.95
CA ASP A 37 12.61 5.36 -7.03
C ASP A 37 11.97 4.06 -7.54
N HIS A 38 12.77 3.01 -7.74
CA HIS A 38 12.30 1.65 -8.09
C HIS A 38 11.23 1.12 -7.12
N SER A 39 11.14 1.68 -5.92
CA SER A 39 10.07 1.42 -4.95
C SER A 39 8.67 1.82 -5.47
N TYR A 40 8.58 2.73 -6.44
CA TYR A 40 7.33 3.19 -7.05
C TYR A 40 6.64 2.07 -7.82
N ASP A 41 7.38 1.30 -8.62
CA ASP A 41 6.86 0.15 -9.36
C ASP A 41 6.26 -0.89 -8.43
N ARG A 42 6.91 -1.13 -7.28
CA ARG A 42 6.41 -2.03 -6.24
C ARG A 42 5.07 -1.55 -5.68
N TRP A 43 4.92 -0.24 -5.45
CA TRP A 43 3.67 0.35 -4.99
C TRP A 43 2.56 0.25 -6.03
N ILE A 44 2.87 0.52 -7.30
CA ILE A 44 1.94 0.33 -8.40
C ILE A 44 1.47 -1.13 -8.48
N HIS A 45 2.37 -2.11 -8.30
CA HIS A 45 1.99 -3.52 -8.22
C HIS A 45 1.11 -3.84 -7.02
N ILE A 46 1.41 -3.31 -5.83
CA ILE A 46 0.59 -3.53 -4.63
C ILE A 46 -0.81 -2.95 -4.81
N LEU A 47 -0.92 -1.76 -5.41
CA LEU A 47 -2.17 -1.04 -5.59
C LEU A 47 -3.00 -1.60 -6.76
N ARG A 48 -2.42 -1.82 -7.94
CA ARG A 48 -3.16 -2.23 -9.16
C ARG A 48 -3.67 -3.67 -9.19
N ARG A 49 -3.16 -4.57 -8.35
CA ARG A 49 -3.45 -6.02 -8.40
C ARG A 49 -4.84 -6.43 -7.88
N ASP A 50 -5.88 -5.62 -8.12
CA ASP A 50 -7.29 -5.95 -7.85
C ASP A 50 -8.07 -6.37 -9.11
N HIS A 51 -7.45 -6.39 -10.29
CA HIS A 51 -8.11 -6.75 -11.56
C HIS A 51 -8.12 -8.26 -11.90
N ALA A 52 -7.79 -9.15 -10.95
CA ALA A 52 -7.59 -10.58 -11.23
C ALA A 52 -8.36 -11.54 -10.29
N ASP A 53 -9.49 -11.09 -9.74
CA ASP A 53 -10.45 -11.96 -9.03
C ASP A 53 -11.89 -11.57 -9.42
N SER A 54 -12.17 -11.53 -10.73
CA SER A 54 -13.54 -11.49 -11.28
C SER A 54 -13.71 -12.59 -12.31
#